data_AF-A0A506V2C5-F1
#
_entry.id   AF-A0A506V2C5-F1
#
_cell.length_a   1.000
_cell.length_b   1.000
_cell.length_c   1.000
_cell.angle_alpha   90.00
_cell.angle_beta   90.00
_cell.angle_gamma   90.00
#
_symmetry.space_group_name_H-M   'P 1'
#
loop_
_entity.id
_entity.type
_entity.pdbx_description
1 polymer ?
#
loop_
_entity_poly.entity_id
_entity_poly.type
_entity_poly.pdbx_seq_one_letter_code
_entity_poly.pdbx_strand_id
1 'polypeptide(L)' 'MVTVAPMPPAPSVYAGGSQGLPPDALLQHATDYGVWCQTNAAKLHALEAFFWPVPDKDN' A
#
# COMPACT_ATOMS: atom_id res chain seq x y z
N MET A 1 -8.51 -5.51 -15.73
CA MET A 1 -7.20 -5.77 -15.10
C MET A 1 -7.13 -4.94 -13.83
N VAL A 2 -6.84 -5.53 -12.67
CA VAL A 2 -6.67 -4.75 -11.43
C VAL A 2 -5.29 -4.12 -11.46
N THR A 3 -5.24 -2.79 -11.46
CA THR A 3 -3.98 -2.06 -11.40
C THR A 3 -3.52 -1.98 -9.95
N VAL A 4 -2.37 -2.58 -9.64
CA VAL A 4 -1.70 -2.45 -8.34
C VAL A 4 -1.41 -0.96 -8.10
N ALA A 5 -1.52 -0.50 -6.85
CA ALA A 5 -1.09 0.87 -6.56
C ALA A 5 0.42 1.02 -6.87
N PRO A 6 0.89 2.17 -7.39
CA PRO A 6 2.31 2.37 -7.63
C PRO A 6 3.07 2.25 -6.31
N MET A 7 4.12 1.43 -6.30
CA MET A 7 4.96 1.23 -5.13
C MET A 7 5.65 2.56 -4.76
N PRO A 8 5.69 2.92 -3.47
CA PRO A 8 6.43 4.10 -3.03
C PRO A 8 7.91 3.99 -3.40
N PRO A 9 8.60 5.12 -3.63
CA PRO A 9 10.04 5.15 -3.82
C PRO A 9 10.83 4.46 -2.70
N ALA A 10 12.08 4.08 -2.99
CA ALA A 10 13.01 3.63 -1.97
C ALA A 10 13.31 4.74 -0.94
N PRO A 11 13.64 4.40 0.32
CA PRO A 11 13.94 5.38 1.38
C PRO A 11 14.98 6.44 0.99
N SER A 12 15.97 6.07 0.17
CA SER A 12 17.03 6.96 -0.29
C SER A 12 16.53 8.13 -1.14
N VAL A 13 15.39 7.98 -1.82
CA VAL A 13 14.78 9.05 -2.63
C VAL A 13 14.26 10.18 -1.73
N TYR A 14 13.71 9.84 -0.57
CA TYR A 14 13.25 10.81 0.43
C TYR A 14 14.39 11.51 1.16
N ALA A 15 15.59 10.91 1.18
CA ALA A 15 16.77 11.47 1.83
C ALA A 15 17.39 12.66 1.05
N GLY A 16 16.93 12.94 -0.19
CA GLY A 16 17.31 14.14 -0.94
C GLY A 16 18.81 14.29 -1.21
N GLY A 17 19.56 13.18 -1.30
CA GLY A 17 21.01 13.20 -1.48
C GLY A 17 21.83 13.34 -0.19
N SER A 18 21.18 13.29 0.98
CA SER A 18 21.88 13.24 2.27
C SER A 18 22.73 11.97 2.40
N GLN A 19 23.86 12.08 3.10
CA GLN A 19 24.68 10.92 3.42
C GLN A 19 24.00 10.12 4.55
N GLY A 20 23.34 9.01 4.17
CA GLY A 20 22.52 8.21 5.09
C GLY A 20 21.02 8.55 5.02
N LEU A 21 20.22 7.86 5.84
CA LEU A 21 18.77 8.03 5.89
C LEU A 21 18.40 8.86 7.11
N PRO A 22 18.04 10.16 6.94
CA PRO A 22 17.59 10.96 8.08
C PRO A 22 16.27 10.40 8.64
N PRO A 23 16.00 10.57 9.94
CA PRO A 23 14.77 10.07 10.56
C PRO A 23 13.49 10.48 9.82
N ASP A 24 13.41 11.73 9.36
CA ASP A 24 12.23 12.24 8.64
C ASP A 24 12.00 11.52 7.31
N ALA A 25 13.07 11.14 6.59
CA ALA A 25 12.96 10.36 5.35
C ALA A 25 12.45 8.94 5.62
N LEU A 26 12.86 8.33 6.75
CA LEU A 26 12.36 7.03 7.17
C LEU A 26 10.88 7.10 7.56
N LEU A 27 10.49 8.14 8.31
CA LEU A 27 9.10 8.36 8.72
C LEU A 27 8.19 8.60 7.52
N GLN A 28 8.64 9.41 6.55
CA GLN A 28 7.91 9.66 5.32
C GLN A 28 7.75 8.36 4.51
N HIS A 29 8.84 7.61 4.31
CA HIS A 29 8.78 6.33 3.61
C HIS A 29 7.82 5.33 4.29
N ALA A 30 7.87 5.21 5.62
CA ALA A 30 6.99 4.31 6.36
C ALA A 30 5.52 4.70 6.23
N THR A 31 5.22 6.01 6.22
CA THR A 31 3.86 6.54 6.02
C THR A 31 3.34 6.18 4.63
N ASP A 32 4.12 6.48 3.58
CA ASP A 32 3.73 6.22 2.19
C ASP A 32 3.61 4.72 1.90
N TYR A 33 4.50 3.91 2.49
CA TYR A 33 4.41 2.45 2.44
C TYR A 33 3.16 1.91 3.13
N GLY A 34 2.79 2.46 4.29
CA GLY A 34 1.56 2.12 4.98
C GLY A 34 0.31 2.38 4.12
N VAL A 35 0.22 3.56 3.50
CA VAL A 35 -0.88 3.91 2.58
C VAL A 35 -0.94 2.96 1.38
N TRP A 36 0.21 2.61 0.81
CA TRP A 36 0.29 1.65 -0.29
C TRP A 36 -0.23 0.26 0.11
N CYS A 37 0.17 -0.25 1.27
CA CYS A 37 -0.32 -1.53 1.79
C CYS A 37 -1.83 -1.54 1.98
N GLN A 38 -2.39 -0.50 2.62
CA GLN A 38 -3.83 -0.37 2.85
C GLN A 38 -4.62 -0.31 1.54
N THR A 39 -4.11 0.43 0.56
CA THR A 39 -4.73 0.53 -0.77
C THR A 39 -4.80 -0.83 -1.47
N ASN A 40 -3.72 -1.60 -1.44
CA ASN A 40 -3.70 -2.92 -2.06
C ASN A 40 -4.57 -3.92 -1.28
N ALA A 41 -4.61 -3.85 0.05
CA ALA A 41 -5.49 -4.68 0.87
C ALA A 41 -6.97 -4.42 0.54
N ALA A 42 -7.38 -3.15 0.42
CA ALA A 42 -8.75 -2.80 0.03
C ALA A 42 -9.12 -3.34 -1.37
N LYS A 43 -8.18 -3.28 -2.33
CA LYS A 43 -8.38 -3.85 -3.68
C LYS A 43 -8.52 -5.37 -3.63
N LEU A 44 -7.68 -6.06 -2.87
CA LEU A 44 -7.75 -7.52 -2.71
C LEU A 44 -9.08 -7.93 -2.07
N HIS A 45 -9.50 -7.23 -1.02
CA HIS A 45 -10.80 -7.46 -0.37
C HIS A 45 -11.97 -7.25 -1.35
N ALA A 46 -11.92 -6.20 -2.18
CA ALA A 46 -12.96 -5.97 -3.19
C ALA A 46 -13.00 -7.09 -4.24
N LEU A 47 -11.84 -7.61 -4.66
CA LEU A 47 -11.78 -8.74 -5.59
C LEU A 47 -12.28 -10.03 -4.96
N GLU A 48 -11.91 -10.29 -3.71
CA GLU A 48 -12.39 -11.46 -2.95
C GLU A 48 -13.92 -11.44 -2.87
N ALA A 49 -14.52 -10.32 -2.46
CA ALA A 49 -15.98 -10.18 -2.40
C ALA A 49 -16.66 -10.34 -3.77
N PHE A 50 -16.00 -9.90 -4.85
CA PHE A 50 -16.53 -10.02 -6.20
C PHE A 50 -16.49 -11.46 -6.75
N PHE A 51 -15.38 -12.17 -6.56
CA PHE A 51 -15.20 -13.52 -7.11
C PHE A 51 -15.69 -14.64 -6.19
N TRP A 52 -15.67 -14.41 -4.88
CA TRP A 52 -16.13 -15.34 -3.83
C TRP A 52 -17.14 -14.64 -2.92
N PRO A 53 -18.33 -14.27 -3.46
CA PRO A 53 -19.39 -13.76 -2.60
C PRO A 53 -19.77 -14.87 -1.61
N VAL A 54 -19.63 -14.60 -0.31
CA VAL A 54 -20.16 -15.51 0.72
C VAL A 54 -21.68 -15.53 0.52
N PRO A 55 -22.30 -16.70 0.32
CA PRO A 55 -23.74 -16.77 0.17
C PRO A 55 -24.38 -16.21 1.45
N ASP A 56 -25.32 -15.27 1.27
CA ASP A 56 -26.11 -14.73 2.37
C ASP A 56 -26.69 -15.90 3.16
N LYS A 57 -26.46 -15.93 4.48
CA LYS A 57 -26.96 -17.00 5.34
C LYS A 57 -28.48 -16.96 5.54
N ASP A 58 -29.16 -15.98 4.93
CA ASP A 58 -30.55 -15.61 5.20
C ASP A 58 -31.48 -15.64 3.96
N ASN A 59 -31.15 -16.40 2.91
CA ASN A 59 -32.10 -16.74 1.81
C ASN A 59 -32.48 -18.22 1.80
#